data_AF-A0A535H6N2-F1
#
_entry.id   AF-A0A535H6N2-F1
#
_cell.length_a   1.000
_cell.length_b   1.000
_cell.length_c   1.000
_cell.angle_alpha   90.00
_cell.angle_beta   90.00
_cell.angle_gamma   90.00
#
_symmetry.space_group_name_H-M   'P 1'
#
loop_
_entity.id
_entity.type
_entity.pdbx_description
1 polymer ?
#
loop_
_entity_poly.entity_id
_entity_poly.type
_entity_poly.pdbx_seq_one_letter_code
_entity_poly.pdbx_strand_id
1 'polypeptide(L)'
;SLLQGGIRRTTYAYRLTVHNYAPAARNVVIRDHLPVSQHERVKVKVLSVQPPAKERSKLELLTWEFTMAPDAEQQIEYRFTVEQPQDVRLIGLK
;
A
#
# COMPACT_ATOMS: atom_id res chain seq x y z
N SER A 1 16.25 -35.78 2.52
CA SER A 1 16.73 -34.40 2.34
C SER A 1 15.60 -33.61 1.68
N LEU A 2 14.89 -32.74 2.41
CA LEU A 2 13.73 -32.02 1.86
C LEU A 2 13.60 -30.63 2.49
N LEU A 3 14.51 -29.68 2.17
CA LEU A 3 14.32 -28.26 2.50
C LEU A 3 15.11 -27.35 1.54
N GLN A 4 14.83 -27.40 0.24
CA GLN A 4 15.31 -26.36 -0.71
C GLN A 4 14.17 -25.84 -1.56
N GLY A 5 13.13 -25.31 -0.90
CA GLY A 5 12.23 -24.35 -1.54
C GLY A 5 12.79 -22.95 -1.32
N GLY A 6 13.28 -22.28 -2.37
CA GLY A 6 13.81 -20.92 -2.24
C GLY A 6 12.74 -19.93 -1.76
N ILE A 7 13.16 -18.81 -1.17
CA ILE A 7 12.26 -17.69 -0.86
C ILE A 7 12.19 -16.78 -2.09
N ARG A 8 10.97 -16.52 -2.58
CA ARG A 8 10.70 -15.47 -3.56
C ARG A 8 10.33 -14.18 -2.83
N ARG A 9 11.07 -13.11 -3.11
CA ARG A 9 10.73 -11.74 -2.70
C ARG A 9 10.22 -10.95 -3.91
N THR A 10 9.13 -10.22 -3.74
CA THR A 10 8.59 -9.31 -4.77
C THR A 10 8.26 -7.98 -4.13
N THR A 11 8.74 -6.89 -4.73
CA THR A 11 8.48 -5.52 -4.28
C THR A 11 7.37 -4.92 -5.11
N TYR A 12 6.38 -4.35 -4.44
CA TYR A 12 5.30 -3.59 -5.04
C TYR A 12 5.49 -2.11 -4.72
N ALA A 13 5.20 -1.26 -5.69
CA ALA A 13 5.23 0.18 -5.56
C ALA A 13 3.98 0.77 -6.19
N TYR A 14 3.23 1.54 -5.41
CA TYR A 14 2.01 2.21 -5.83
C TYR A 14 2.19 3.72 -5.74
N ARG A 15 1.57 4.42 -6.68
CA ARG A 15 1.42 5.87 -6.68
C ARG A 15 -0.04 6.21 -6.96
N LEU A 16 -0.65 6.97 -6.07
CA LEU A 16 -1.97 7.56 -6.22
C LEU A 16 -1.76 9.04 -6.51
N THR A 17 -2.40 9.53 -7.57
CA THR A 17 -2.47 10.94 -7.90
C THR A 17 -3.92 11.39 -7.79
N VAL A 18 -4.17 12.39 -6.96
CA VAL A 18 -5.49 12.94 -6.72
C VAL A 18 -5.50 14.39 -7.14
N HIS A 19 -6.49 14.78 -7.95
CA HIS A 19 -6.67 16.15 -8.41
C HIS A 19 -7.98 16.72 -7.86
N ASN A 20 -7.96 17.97 -7.43
CA ASN A 20 -9.16 18.74 -7.17
C ASN A 20 -9.48 19.65 -8.37
N TYR A 21 -10.34 19.20 -9.27
CA TYR A 21 -10.82 20.04 -10.39
C TYR A 21 -12.01 20.93 -10.05
N ALA A 22 -12.42 21.01 -8.77
CA ALA A 22 -13.47 21.93 -8.37
C ALA A 22 -12.92 23.37 -8.28
N PRO A 23 -13.75 24.39 -8.54
CA PRO A 23 -13.34 25.80 -8.44
C PRO A 23 -13.16 26.29 -6.99
N ALA A 24 -13.22 25.39 -6.01
CA ALA A 24 -13.15 25.68 -4.58
C ALA A 24 -12.32 24.61 -3.86
N ALA A 25 -11.81 24.96 -2.68
CA ALA A 25 -11.08 24.02 -1.85
C ALA A 25 -11.97 22.84 -1.41
N ARG A 26 -11.40 21.63 -1.36
CA ARG A 26 -12.10 20.40 -0.98
C ARG A 26 -11.33 19.64 0.09
N ASN A 27 -12.06 19.15 1.09
CA ASN A 27 -11.54 18.18 2.03
C ASN A 27 -11.67 16.79 1.40
N VAL A 28 -10.53 16.12 1.22
CA VAL A 28 -10.42 14.82 0.56
C VAL A 28 -9.89 13.82 1.57
N VAL A 29 -10.64 12.74 1.78
CA VAL A 29 -10.24 11.61 2.61
C VAL A 29 -9.95 10.42 1.71
N ILE A 30 -8.73 9.89 1.80
CA ILE A 30 -8.27 8.74 1.00
C ILE A 30 -8.04 7.59 1.95
N ARG A 31 -8.61 6.42 1.64
CA ARG A 31 -8.49 5.20 2.44
C ARG A 31 -8.05 4.06 1.52
N ASP A 32 -6.94 3.42 1.88
CA ASP A 32 -6.38 2.32 1.08
C ASP A 32 -5.79 1.22 1.97
N HIS A 33 -5.88 -0.03 1.53
CA HIS A 33 -5.38 -1.19 2.26
C HIS A 33 -3.98 -1.57 1.81
N LEU A 34 -3.05 -1.67 2.75
CA LEU A 34 -1.85 -2.50 2.56
C LEU A 34 -2.24 -3.98 2.69
N PRO A 35 -1.57 -4.89 1.97
CA PRO A 35 -1.91 -6.31 2.06
C PRO A 35 -1.57 -6.86 3.45
N VAL A 36 -2.53 -7.60 3.99
CA VAL A 36 -2.35 -8.39 5.21
C VAL A 36 -2.03 -9.83 4.81
N SER A 37 -0.99 -10.41 5.40
CA SER A 37 -0.70 -11.83 5.17
C SER A 37 -1.79 -12.69 5.80
N GLN A 38 -2.32 -13.64 5.03
CA GLN A 38 -3.29 -14.64 5.50
C GLN A 38 -2.64 -16.00 5.81
N HIS A 39 -1.32 -16.15 5.58
CA HIS A 39 -0.60 -17.40 5.82
C HIS A 39 0.76 -17.11 6.46
N GLU A 40 1.10 -17.83 7.54
CA GLU A 40 2.36 -17.65 8.30
C GLU A 40 3.66 -17.70 7.47
N ARG A 41 3.68 -18.42 6.33
CA ARG A 41 4.85 -18.52 5.46
C ARG A 41 5.00 -17.31 4.52
N VAL A 42 3.99 -16.44 4.44
CA VAL A 42 4.00 -15.22 3.65
C VAL A 42 4.27 -14.04 4.58
N LYS A 43 5.33 -13.28 4.30
CA LYS A 43 5.68 -12.09 5.08
C LYS A 43 5.48 -10.84 4.22
N VAL A 44 4.74 -9.87 4.76
CA VAL A 44 4.60 -8.54 4.16
C VAL A 44 5.43 -7.56 4.98
N LYS A 45 6.26 -6.76 4.31
CA LYS A 45 7.03 -5.68 4.95
C LYS A 45 6.79 -4.38 4.22
N VAL A 46 6.24 -3.40 4.92
CA VAL A 46 6.11 -2.03 4.42
C VAL A 46 7.50 -1.40 4.36
N LEU A 47 7.85 -0.85 3.20
CA LEU A 47 9.13 -0.18 2.98
C LEU A 47 9.00 1.34 3.14
N SER A 48 7.93 1.92 2.59
CA SER A 48 7.69 3.36 2.64
C SER A 48 6.21 3.68 2.45
N VAL A 49 5.75 4.77 3.07
CA VAL A 49 4.45 5.40 2.83
C VAL A 49 4.68 6.90 2.86
N GLN A 50 4.41 7.60 1.77
CA GLN A 50 4.67 9.04 1.63
C GLN A 50 3.53 9.75 0.90
N PRO A 51 2.94 10.82 1.46
CA PRO A 51 3.16 11.31 2.82
C PRO A 51 2.74 10.25 3.88
N PRO A 52 3.19 10.38 5.13
CA PRO A 52 2.73 9.50 6.20
C PRO A 52 1.21 9.54 6.32
N ALA A 53 0.58 8.38 6.48
CA ALA A 53 -0.85 8.32 6.73
C ALA A 53 -1.18 8.96 8.08
N LYS A 54 -2.30 9.69 8.15
CA LYS A 54 -2.83 10.25 9.39
C LYS A 54 -3.18 9.12 10.37
N GLU A 55 -3.73 8.03 9.85
CA GLU A 55 -4.06 6.84 10.63
C GLU A 55 -3.68 5.56 9.88
N ARG A 56 -3.24 4.55 10.63
CA ARG A 56 -3.03 3.18 10.17
C ARG A 56 -3.69 2.23 11.15
N SER A 57 -4.75 1.54 10.71
CA SER A 57 -5.48 0.60 11.56
C SER A 57 -4.74 -0.72 11.74
N LYS A 58 -5.23 -1.57 12.67
CA LYS A 58 -4.74 -2.94 12.88
C LYS A 58 -4.90 -3.84 11.64
N LEU A 59 -5.84 -3.52 10.74
CA LEU A 59 -6.08 -4.24 9.50
C LEU A 59 -5.40 -3.56 8.30
N GLU A 60 -4.32 -2.82 8.57
CA GLU A 60 -3.45 -2.25 7.54
C GLU A 60 -4.16 -1.28 6.58
N LEU A 61 -5.29 -0.73 7.02
CA LEU A 61 -5.98 0.38 6.35
C LEU A 61 -5.27 1.70 6.68
N LEU A 62 -4.72 2.34 5.65
CA LEU A 62 -4.14 3.68 5.66
C LEU A 62 -5.24 4.71 5.43
N THR A 63 -5.19 5.82 6.16
CA THR A 63 -6.08 6.97 5.96
C THR A 63 -5.28 8.26 5.86
N TRP A 64 -5.52 9.03 4.79
CA TRP A 64 -5.03 10.39 4.63
C TRP A 64 -6.18 11.37 4.55
N GLU A 65 -5.93 12.59 4.98
CA GLU A 65 -6.89 13.70 4.90
C GLU A 65 -6.15 14.94 4.42
N PHE A 66 -6.64 15.53 3.34
CA PHE A 66 -6.05 16.73 2.72
C PHE A 66 -7.11 17.78 2.50
N THR A 67 -6.77 19.05 2.78
CA THR A 67 -7.52 20.19 2.28
C THR A 67 -6.84 20.64 0.98
N MET A 68 -7.44 20.32 -0.15
CA MET A 68 -6.89 20.60 -1.48
C MET A 68 -7.47 21.90 -2.03
N ALA A 69 -6.62 22.85 -2.43
CA ALA A 69 -7.04 24.08 -3.12
C ALA A 69 -7.65 23.77 -4.51
N PRO A 70 -8.32 24.73 -5.17
CA PRO A 70 -8.71 24.58 -6.57
C PRO A 70 -7.50 24.20 -7.45
N ASP A 71 -7.70 23.27 -8.38
CA ASP A 71 -6.70 22.74 -9.32
C ASP A 71 -5.46 22.09 -8.69
N ALA A 72 -5.48 21.85 -7.37
CA ALA A 72 -4.37 21.22 -6.67
C ALA A 72 -4.24 19.72 -7.02
N GLU A 73 -3.00 19.23 -6.98
CA GLU A 73 -2.65 17.82 -7.09
C GLU A 73 -2.00 17.34 -5.79
N GLN A 74 -2.39 16.15 -5.32
CA GLN A 74 -1.75 15.45 -4.22
C GLN A 74 -1.28 14.08 -4.70
N GLN A 75 0.00 13.78 -4.46
CA GLN A 75 0.57 12.46 -4.71
C GLN A 75 0.77 11.70 -3.40
N ILE A 76 0.46 10.39 -3.44
CA ILE A 76 0.73 9.44 -2.37
C ILE A 76 1.47 8.26 -2.99
N GLU A 77 2.62 7.89 -2.43
CA GLU A 77 3.37 6.71 -2.81
C GLU A 77 3.54 5.76 -1.63
N TYR A 78 3.38 4.46 -1.87
CA TYR A 78 3.76 3.47 -0.89
C TYR A 78 4.38 2.24 -1.54
N ARG A 79 5.27 1.59 -0.80
CA ARG A 79 6.01 0.41 -1.24
C ARG A 79 6.01 -0.64 -0.15
N PHE A 80 5.89 -1.89 -0.56
CA PHE A 80 6.02 -3.03 0.35
C PHE A 80 6.63 -4.22 -0.38
N THR A 81 7.25 -5.13 0.38
CA THR A 81 7.70 -6.43 -0.13
C THR A 81 6.79 -7.53 0.34
N VAL A 82 6.57 -8.51 -0.52
CA VAL A 82 5.99 -9.81 -0.18
C VAL A 82 7.07 -10.87 -0.34
N GLU A 83 7.34 -11.58 0.75
CA GLU A 83 8.23 -12.74 0.77
C GLU A 83 7.41 -14.01 0.96
N GLN A 84 7.68 -15.03 0.15
CA GLN A 84 6.98 -16.30 0.22
C GLN A 84 7.83 -17.47 -0.28
N PRO A 85 7.51 -18.71 0.08
CA PRO A 85 8.10 -19.90 -0.53
C PRO A 85 7.76 -19.99 -2.04
N GLN A 86 8.66 -20.57 -2.84
CA GLN A 86 8.44 -20.75 -4.27
C GLN A 86 7.27 -21.70 -4.62
N ASP A 87 6.95 -22.65 -3.74
CA ASP A 87 5.81 -23.57 -3.85
C ASP A 87 4.46 -22.91 -3.54
N VAL A 88 4.46 -21.67 -3.04
CA VAL A 88 3.24 -20.92 -2.71
C VAL A 88 2.85 -20.00 -3.87
N ARG A 89 1.61 -20.13 -4.32
CA ARG A 89 1.00 -19.24 -5.31
C ARG A 89 0.30 -18.08 -4.59
N LEU A 90 0.73 -16.84 -4.89
CA LEU A 90 -0.03 -15.65 -4.48
C LEU A 90 -1.26 -15.49 -5.36
N ILE A 91 -2.35 -15.08 -4.72
CA ILE A 91 -3.57 -14.59 -5.35
C ILE A 91 -3.90 -13.21 -4.78
N GLY A 92 -4.57 -12.36 -5.54
CA GLY A 92 -5.04 -11.04 -5.08
C GLY A 92 -4.03 -9.88 -5.16
N LEU A 93 -2.77 -10.14 -5.49
CA LEU A 93 -1.77 -9.10 -5.80
C LEU A 93 -1.46 -9.12 -7.30
N LYS A 94 -1.72 -8.00 -7.98
CA LYS A 94 -1.37 -7.78 -9.39
C LYS A 94 -0.44 -6.57 -9.51
#